data_AF-A0A8S3SYQ2-F1
#
_entry.id   AF-A0A8S3SYQ2-F1
#
_cell.length_a   1.000
_cell.length_b   1.000
_cell.length_c   1.000
_cell.angle_alpha   90.00
_cell.angle_beta   90.00
_cell.angle_gamma   90.00
#
_symmetry.space_group_name_H-M   'P 1'
#
loop_
_entity.id
_entity.type
_entity.pdbx_description
1 polymer ?
#
loop_
_entity_poly.entity_id
_entity_poly.type
_entity_poly.pdbx_seq_one_letter_code
_entity_poly.pdbx_strand_id
1 'polypeptide(L)'
;MDHCIQTAKSCNIQHLTEDIDMLLQITVLVAFIASVLGHGRLISPPGRSTMWRYGYNTPKNYNDNQLYCGGFNKKWAVNGGKCGVCGDPWNEAHDNEAGGKYANGIVTGHFKSGQTIAVKVQVTATHLGYFEFRLCPRNSYNCDNNHNCCIGCGPQEQFYGCADIAISSSGTSQSSSTGTGVHQGRPFSFLPILGHKIGTCKATPLFKSRNPYADQFCVSQCNRNKCPPSTYCTDACRKH
;
A
#
# COMPACT_ATOMS: atom_id res chain seq x y z
N MET A 1 54.68 -20.44 40.58
CA MET A 1 54.10 -20.68 39.23
C MET A 1 52.59 -20.43 39.17
N ASP A 2 51.91 -20.23 40.31
CA ASP A 2 50.44 -20.08 40.34
C ASP A 2 49.90 -18.70 39.97
N HIS A 3 50.76 -17.66 39.95
CA HIS A 3 50.35 -16.29 39.60
C HIS A 3 50.22 -16.04 38.09
N CYS A 4 50.70 -16.94 37.22
CA CYS A 4 50.49 -16.84 35.77
C CYS A 4 49.18 -17.51 35.29
N ILE A 5 48.68 -18.51 36.01
CA ILE A 5 47.53 -19.32 35.58
C ILE A 5 46.19 -18.61 35.87
N GLN A 6 46.11 -17.83 36.96
CA GLN A 6 44.92 -17.05 37.30
C GLN A 6 44.69 -15.90 36.30
N THR A 7 45.76 -15.24 35.86
CA THR A 7 45.68 -14.09 34.93
C THR A 7 45.23 -14.50 33.52
N ALA A 8 45.67 -15.67 33.04
CA ALA A 8 45.24 -16.19 31.73
C ALA A 8 43.76 -16.61 31.69
N LYS A 9 43.25 -17.23 32.76
CA LYS A 9 41.83 -17.58 32.88
C LYS A 9 40.93 -16.34 32.99
N SER A 10 41.33 -15.35 33.79
CA SER A 10 40.57 -14.10 33.93
C SER A 10 40.58 -13.26 32.65
N CYS A 11 41.70 -13.18 31.94
CA CYS A 11 41.80 -12.47 30.65
C CYS A 11 40.94 -13.14 29.56
N ASN A 12 40.91 -14.47 29.50
CA ASN A 12 40.09 -15.20 28.54
C ASN A 12 38.58 -15.02 28.80
N ILE A 13 38.14 -15.04 30.07
CA ILE A 13 36.75 -14.80 30.45
C ILE A 13 36.33 -13.35 30.19
N GLN A 14 37.20 -12.37 30.47
CA GLN A 14 36.93 -10.95 30.19
C GLN A 14 36.78 -10.67 28.69
N HIS A 15 37.62 -11.27 27.84
CA HIS A 15 37.46 -11.17 26.39
C HIS A 15 36.14 -11.80 25.90
N LEU A 16 35.79 -12.98 26.42
CA LEU A 16 34.52 -13.66 26.10
C LEU A 16 33.28 -12.84 26.49
N THR A 17 33.31 -12.11 27.62
CA THR A 17 32.18 -11.29 28.06
C THR A 17 31.97 -10.03 27.21
N GLU A 18 33.06 -9.38 26.79
CA GLU A 18 33.00 -8.20 25.90
C GLU A 18 32.52 -8.59 24.50
N ASP A 19 32.95 -9.74 23.98
CA ASP A 19 32.50 -10.27 22.69
C ASP A 19 31.00 -10.63 22.71
N ILE A 20 30.50 -11.22 23.80
CA ILE A 20 29.08 -11.55 23.96
C ILE A 20 28.23 -10.29 24.09
N ASP A 21 28.67 -9.27 24.83
CA ASP A 21 27.91 -8.02 24.99
C ASP A 21 27.88 -7.23 23.67
N MET A 22 29.00 -7.20 22.94
CA MET A 22 29.05 -6.62 21.58
C MET A 22 28.10 -7.35 20.63
N LEU A 23 28.07 -8.69 20.66
CA LEU A 23 27.16 -9.49 19.83
C LEU A 23 25.69 -9.23 20.20
N LEU A 24 25.39 -9.11 21.50
CA LEU A 24 24.05 -8.83 22.01
C LEU A 24 23.59 -7.42 21.58
N GLN A 25 24.45 -6.42 21.71
CA GLN A 25 24.20 -5.04 21.26
C GLN A 25 23.96 -4.96 19.75
N ILE A 26 24.77 -5.66 18.94
CA ILE A 26 24.58 -5.75 17.48
C ILE A 26 23.24 -6.43 17.17
N THR A 27 22.89 -7.51 17.87
CA THR A 27 21.64 -8.25 17.62
C THR A 27 20.41 -7.41 17.97
N VAL A 28 20.46 -6.66 19.08
CA VAL A 28 19.40 -5.72 19.47
C VAL A 28 19.27 -4.57 18.45
N LEU A 29 20.39 -3.99 18.01
CA LEU A 29 20.39 -2.90 17.03
C LEU A 29 19.84 -3.34 15.67
N VAL A 30 20.19 -4.55 15.22
CA VAL A 30 19.66 -5.16 13.98
C VAL A 30 18.15 -5.45 14.09
N ALA A 31 17.67 -5.85 15.28
CA ALA A 31 16.25 -6.10 15.51
C ALA A 31 15.39 -4.82 15.39
N PHE A 32 15.91 -3.66 15.80
CA PHE A 32 15.23 -2.37 15.66
C PHE A 32 15.14 -1.86 14.21
N ILE A 33 16.06 -2.27 13.33
CA ILE A 33 16.06 -1.85 11.91
C ILE A 33 14.98 -2.59 11.09
N ALA A 34 14.47 -3.73 11.57
CA ALA A 34 13.66 -4.65 10.77
C ALA A 34 12.15 -4.35 10.71
N SER A 35 11.65 -3.34 11.41
CA SER A 35 10.23 -2.93 11.36
C SER A 35 10.00 -1.87 10.28
N VAL A 36 10.06 -2.27 9.01
CA VAL A 36 9.57 -1.43 7.91
C VAL A 36 8.06 -1.64 7.79
N LEU A 37 7.28 -0.61 8.10
CA LEU A 37 5.84 -0.55 7.85
C LEU A 37 5.62 0.26 6.56
N GLY A 38 4.76 -0.21 5.67
CA GLY A 38 4.67 0.31 4.32
C GLY A 38 3.88 1.58 4.28
N HIS A 39 4.43 2.59 3.60
CA HIS A 39 3.85 3.91 3.59
C HIS A 39 4.06 4.59 2.25
N GLY A 40 3.00 5.20 1.76
CA GLY A 40 3.04 5.97 0.53
C GLY A 40 1.81 6.86 0.41
N ARG A 41 1.92 7.88 -0.43
CA ARG A 41 0.84 8.84 -0.66
C ARG A 41 0.80 9.26 -2.12
N LEU A 42 -0.40 9.58 -2.61
CA LEU A 42 -0.59 10.13 -3.94
C LEU A 42 -0.24 11.62 -3.93
N ILE A 43 0.80 12.02 -4.67
CA ILE A 43 1.31 13.39 -4.69
C ILE A 43 1.00 14.14 -6.00
N SER A 44 0.61 13.44 -7.06
CA SER A 44 0.17 14.07 -8.30
C SER A 44 -0.85 13.19 -9.03
N PRO A 45 -2.11 13.65 -9.18
CA PRO A 45 -2.70 14.78 -8.46
C PRO A 45 -2.70 14.52 -6.93
N PRO A 46 -2.41 15.52 -6.06
CA PRO A 46 -2.39 15.30 -4.61
C PRO A 46 -3.70 14.67 -4.11
N GLY A 47 -3.59 13.58 -3.33
CA GLY A 47 -4.72 12.95 -2.67
C GLY A 47 -5.28 13.82 -1.54
N ARG A 48 -6.55 13.59 -1.16
CA ARG A 48 -7.32 14.36 -0.15
C ARG A 48 -6.54 14.62 1.15
N SER A 49 -5.95 13.59 1.76
CA SER A 49 -5.12 13.75 2.96
C SER A 49 -3.77 14.45 2.71
N THR A 50 -3.28 14.51 1.47
CA THR A 50 -1.96 15.06 1.10
C THR A 50 -2.03 16.51 0.61
N MET A 51 -3.21 17.00 0.25
CA MET A 51 -3.46 18.35 -0.27
C MET A 51 -2.78 19.46 0.54
N TRP A 52 -2.85 19.41 1.87
CA TRP A 52 -2.27 20.45 2.74
C TRP A 52 -0.74 20.63 2.55
N ARG A 53 -0.02 19.61 2.08
CA ARG A 53 1.42 19.70 1.79
C ARG A 53 1.73 20.54 0.55
N TYR A 54 0.72 20.74 -0.30
CA TYR A 54 0.81 21.47 -1.57
C TYR A 54 0.09 22.82 -1.51
N GLY A 55 -0.09 23.39 -0.31
CA GLY A 55 -0.61 24.74 -0.12
C GLY A 55 -2.13 24.89 -0.17
N TYR A 56 -2.87 23.80 -0.32
CA TYR A 56 -4.33 23.84 -0.24
C TYR A 56 -4.80 24.11 1.19
N ASN A 57 -5.84 24.92 1.34
CA ASN A 57 -6.49 25.18 2.62
C ASN A 57 -7.39 24.00 3.04
N THR A 58 -6.76 22.89 3.44
CA THR A 58 -7.44 21.66 3.89
C THR A 58 -6.92 21.25 5.27
N PRO A 59 -7.71 20.53 6.08
CA PRO A 59 -7.24 19.98 7.35
C PRO A 59 -5.95 19.19 7.19
N LYS A 60 -4.96 19.45 8.06
CA LYS A 60 -3.67 18.76 8.00
C LYS A 60 -3.84 17.31 8.47
N ASN A 61 -3.38 16.37 7.65
CA ASN A 61 -3.14 14.98 8.05
C ASN A 61 -1.65 14.71 7.97
N TYR A 62 -0.96 14.68 9.12
CA TYR A 62 0.48 14.39 9.16
C TYR A 62 0.80 12.93 8.81
N ASN A 63 -0.19 12.05 8.94
CA ASN A 63 -0.15 10.62 8.61
C ASN A 63 -0.79 10.35 7.23
N ASP A 64 -0.70 11.29 6.29
CA ASP A 64 -1.30 11.19 4.95
C ASP A 64 -0.67 10.11 4.05
N ASN A 65 0.42 9.47 4.51
CA ASN A 65 1.02 8.28 3.91
C ASN A 65 0.57 6.96 4.57
N GLN A 66 -0.39 7.02 5.52
CA GLN A 66 -0.94 5.90 6.29
C GLN A 66 -2.42 5.68 5.96
N LEU A 67 -2.77 5.64 4.67
CA LEU A 67 -4.10 5.26 4.19
C LEU A 67 -4.07 3.79 3.74
N TYR A 68 -4.07 2.92 4.74
CA TYR A 68 -3.71 1.49 4.70
C TYR A 68 -4.75 0.61 5.42
N CYS A 69 -6.02 1.03 5.38
CA CYS A 69 -7.17 0.31 5.94
C CYS A 69 -7.15 0.14 7.47
N GLY A 70 -6.42 1.00 8.19
CA GLY A 70 -6.16 0.84 9.63
C GLY A 70 -5.13 -0.24 9.97
N GLY A 71 -4.38 -0.73 8.99
CA GLY A 71 -3.32 -1.72 9.16
C GLY A 71 -3.74 -3.16 8.86
N PHE A 72 -2.74 -4.04 8.72
CA PHE A 72 -2.94 -5.42 8.26
C PHE A 72 -3.90 -6.21 9.15
N ASN A 73 -3.71 -6.16 10.48
CA ASN A 73 -4.56 -6.89 11.43
C ASN A 73 -5.99 -6.35 11.43
N LYS A 74 -6.18 -5.03 11.45
CA LYS A 74 -7.51 -4.42 11.37
C LYS A 74 -8.24 -4.87 10.10
N LYS A 75 -7.55 -4.83 8.96
CA LYS A 75 -8.10 -5.27 7.67
C LYS A 75 -8.50 -6.74 7.67
N TRP A 76 -7.58 -7.65 8.01
CA TRP A 76 -7.80 -9.08 7.81
C TRP A 76 -8.49 -9.76 8.99
N ALA A 77 -8.09 -9.44 10.23
CA ALA A 77 -8.65 -10.08 11.41
C ALA A 77 -10.05 -9.54 11.76
N VAL A 78 -10.24 -8.22 11.65
CA VAL A 78 -11.48 -7.56 12.09
C VAL A 78 -12.43 -7.32 10.92
N ASN A 79 -11.91 -6.81 9.81
CA ASN A 79 -12.74 -6.34 8.70
C ASN A 79 -12.93 -7.38 7.58
N GLY A 80 -12.45 -8.62 7.76
CA GLY A 80 -12.61 -9.69 6.78
C GLY A 80 -12.02 -9.37 5.41
N GLY A 81 -10.91 -8.64 5.39
CA GLY A 81 -10.23 -8.18 4.17
C GLY A 81 -10.80 -6.88 3.57
N LYS A 82 -11.88 -6.32 4.13
CA LYS A 82 -12.51 -5.08 3.65
C LYS A 82 -11.71 -3.84 4.04
N CYS A 83 -11.85 -2.80 3.22
CA CYS A 83 -11.19 -1.51 3.38
C CYS A 83 -12.08 -0.40 2.83
N GLY A 84 -12.00 0.79 3.42
CA GLY A 84 -12.62 1.99 2.84
C GLY A 84 -12.01 2.30 1.47
N VAL A 85 -12.80 2.90 0.59
CA VAL A 85 -12.45 3.21 -0.80
C VAL A 85 -11.23 4.11 -0.88
N CYS A 86 -11.13 5.03 0.07
CA CYS A 86 -10.05 6.00 0.15
C CYS A 86 -8.97 5.63 1.18
N GLY A 87 -8.97 4.40 1.69
CA GLY A 87 -7.93 3.86 2.57
C GLY A 87 -8.21 3.91 4.06
N ASP A 88 -9.39 4.41 4.43
CA ASP A 88 -9.85 4.43 5.82
C ASP A 88 -10.18 2.99 6.30
N PRO A 89 -10.14 2.72 7.61
CA PRO A 89 -10.59 1.44 8.15
C PRO A 89 -12.09 1.23 7.88
N TRP A 90 -12.47 0.03 7.42
CA TRP A 90 -13.83 -0.27 6.94
C TRP A 90 -14.96 -0.03 7.94
N ASN A 91 -14.69 -0.15 9.24
CA ASN A 91 -15.68 -0.05 10.31
C ASN A 91 -15.43 1.15 11.24
N GLU A 92 -14.80 2.20 10.73
CA GLU A 92 -14.52 3.43 11.45
C GLU A 92 -14.96 4.65 10.63
N ALA A 93 -14.59 5.86 11.07
CA ALA A 93 -14.89 7.07 10.31
C ALA A 93 -14.14 7.06 8.96
N HIS A 94 -14.88 7.26 7.88
CA HIS A 94 -14.32 7.32 6.53
C HIS A 94 -13.94 8.76 6.17
N ASP A 95 -12.94 9.29 6.88
CA ASP A 95 -12.53 10.70 6.80
C ASP A 95 -12.03 11.11 5.39
N ASN A 96 -11.55 10.17 4.58
CA ASN A 96 -11.07 10.45 3.23
C ASN A 96 -12.13 10.19 2.15
N GLU A 97 -13.28 9.62 2.50
CA GLU A 97 -14.40 9.40 1.59
C GLU A 97 -15.29 10.66 1.50
N ALA A 98 -16.23 10.65 0.56
CA ALA A 98 -17.11 11.81 0.33
C ALA A 98 -17.92 12.16 1.58
N GLY A 99 -17.95 13.45 1.95
CA GLY A 99 -18.54 13.91 3.21
C GLY A 99 -17.61 13.77 4.43
N GLY A 100 -16.48 13.08 4.28
CA GLY A 100 -15.45 12.97 5.30
C GLY A 100 -14.59 14.24 5.43
N LYS A 101 -13.87 14.32 6.56
CA LYS A 101 -13.02 15.45 6.96
C LYS A 101 -12.05 15.96 5.88
N TYR A 102 -11.51 15.06 5.06
CA TYR A 102 -10.51 15.40 4.03
C TYR A 102 -11.13 15.56 2.63
N ALA A 103 -12.41 15.24 2.43
CA ALA A 103 -13.10 15.36 1.16
C ALA A 103 -13.72 16.75 0.95
N ASN A 104 -12.85 17.75 0.80
CA ASN A 104 -13.24 19.17 0.73
C ASN A 104 -13.82 19.63 -0.62
N GLY A 105 -13.99 18.71 -1.58
CA GLY A 105 -14.55 19.04 -2.91
C GLY A 105 -13.60 19.84 -3.82
N ILE A 106 -12.34 20.00 -3.44
CA ILE A 106 -11.35 20.77 -4.20
C ILE A 106 -10.74 19.89 -5.29
N VAL A 107 -10.82 20.33 -6.54
CA VAL A 107 -10.17 19.67 -7.67
C VAL A 107 -8.65 19.93 -7.63
N THR A 108 -7.87 18.85 -7.60
CA THR A 108 -6.39 18.88 -7.53
C THR A 108 -5.71 18.54 -8.86
N GLY A 109 -6.49 18.19 -9.89
CA GLY A 109 -5.99 17.95 -11.25
C GLY A 109 -7.06 18.19 -12.30
N HIS A 110 -6.67 18.85 -13.40
CA HIS A 110 -7.53 19.10 -14.55
C HIS A 110 -6.95 18.39 -15.77
N PHE A 111 -7.76 17.57 -16.42
CA PHE A 111 -7.34 16.72 -17.54
C PHE A 111 -8.39 16.74 -18.65
N LYS A 112 -7.98 16.30 -19.84
CA LYS A 112 -8.88 16.09 -20.98
C LYS A 112 -9.21 14.60 -21.12
N SER A 113 -10.41 14.30 -21.61
CA SER A 113 -10.77 12.92 -21.93
C SER A 113 -9.78 12.33 -22.94
N GLY A 114 -9.28 11.11 -22.68
CA GLY A 114 -8.25 10.45 -23.48
C GLY A 114 -6.82 10.94 -23.26
N GLN A 115 -6.60 11.95 -22.41
CA GLN A 115 -5.25 12.42 -22.09
C GLN A 115 -4.47 11.36 -21.33
N THR A 116 -3.24 11.07 -21.79
CA THR A 116 -2.26 10.34 -20.98
C THR A 116 -1.71 11.27 -19.91
N ILE A 117 -1.80 10.87 -18.65
CA ILE A 117 -1.39 11.67 -17.50
C ILE A 117 -0.26 11.00 -16.72
N ALA A 118 0.64 11.81 -16.16
CA ALA A 118 1.65 11.33 -15.24
C ALA A 118 1.09 11.33 -13.81
N VAL A 119 0.84 10.14 -13.27
CA VAL A 119 0.43 9.95 -11.87
C VAL A 119 1.68 9.69 -11.02
N LYS A 120 1.85 10.39 -9.90
CA LYS A 120 3.02 10.26 -9.02
C LYS A 120 2.61 9.81 -7.63
N VAL A 121 3.20 8.70 -7.18
CA VAL A 121 3.10 8.19 -5.81
C VAL A 121 4.45 8.41 -5.12
N GLN A 122 4.44 9.05 -3.96
CA GLN A 122 5.62 9.10 -3.11
C GLN A 122 5.60 7.91 -2.17
N VAL A 123 6.53 6.98 -2.37
CA VAL A 123 6.75 5.85 -1.45
C VAL A 123 7.71 6.31 -0.36
N THR A 124 7.25 6.33 0.88
CA THR A 124 8.08 6.66 2.05
C THR A 124 8.67 5.42 2.72
N ALA A 125 8.08 4.25 2.48
CA ALA A 125 8.65 2.97 2.89
C ALA A 125 8.24 1.89 1.87
N THR A 126 9.23 1.25 1.24
CA THR A 126 9.02 0.31 0.12
C THR A 126 8.61 -1.07 0.63
N HIS A 127 7.44 -1.56 0.16
CA HIS A 127 6.88 -2.87 0.51
C HIS A 127 6.78 -3.82 -0.69
N LEU A 128 7.49 -3.48 -1.77
CA LEU A 128 7.37 -4.13 -3.07
C LEU A 128 5.90 -4.12 -3.53
N GLY A 129 5.54 -4.97 -4.50
CA GLY A 129 4.19 -5.04 -5.04
C GLY A 129 3.99 -4.13 -6.24
N TYR A 130 2.78 -3.61 -6.40
CA TYR A 130 2.35 -2.87 -7.58
C TYR A 130 1.34 -1.78 -7.19
N PHE A 131 1.11 -0.83 -8.09
CA PHE A 131 0.08 0.20 -7.94
C PHE A 131 -1.03 -0.01 -8.94
N GLU A 132 -2.25 0.33 -8.54
CA GLU A 132 -3.40 0.39 -9.42
C GLU A 132 -4.11 1.72 -9.26
N PHE A 133 -4.61 2.22 -10.37
CA PHE A 133 -5.37 3.47 -10.42
C PHE A 133 -6.73 3.18 -11.01
N ARG A 134 -7.76 3.78 -10.41
CA ARG A 134 -9.15 3.69 -10.86
C ARG A 134 -9.72 5.10 -10.95
N LEU A 135 -10.52 5.34 -11.96
CA LEU A 135 -11.28 6.58 -12.10
C LEU A 135 -12.74 6.31 -11.77
N CYS A 136 -13.33 7.14 -10.91
CA CYS A 136 -14.75 7.12 -10.62
C CYS A 136 -15.41 8.31 -11.32
N PRO A 137 -16.29 8.10 -12.31
CA PRO A 137 -17.03 9.19 -12.94
C PRO A 137 -17.96 9.83 -11.92
N ARG A 138 -17.72 11.11 -11.63
CA ARG A 138 -18.46 11.89 -10.64
C ARG A 138 -19.66 12.58 -11.32
N ASN A 139 -20.85 11.98 -11.30
CA ASN A 139 -22.11 12.71 -11.58
C ASN A 139 -23.10 12.74 -10.40
N SER A 140 -22.87 11.96 -9.33
CA SER A 140 -23.63 12.10 -8.09
C SER A 140 -22.90 11.44 -6.94
N TYR A 141 -22.89 12.13 -5.80
CA TYR A 141 -22.52 11.55 -4.52
C TYR A 141 -23.78 10.98 -3.91
N ASN A 142 -23.73 9.67 -3.67
CA ASN A 142 -24.70 8.90 -2.91
C ASN A 142 -26.11 8.60 -3.52
N CYS A 143 -26.20 7.54 -4.36
CA CYS A 143 -27.11 6.38 -4.17
C CYS A 143 -28.19 6.06 -5.20
N ASP A 144 -28.76 4.85 -5.07
CA ASP A 144 -30.05 4.51 -5.70
C ASP A 144 -31.24 5.13 -4.93
N ASN A 145 -32.46 5.00 -5.47
CA ASN A 145 -33.68 5.60 -4.91
C ASN A 145 -34.13 5.00 -3.56
N ASN A 146 -33.45 3.94 -3.09
CA ASN A 146 -33.55 3.35 -1.74
C ASN A 146 -32.23 3.51 -0.96
N HIS A 147 -31.37 4.42 -1.40
CA HIS A 147 -30.08 4.80 -0.85
C HIS A 147 -28.99 3.71 -0.74
N ASN A 148 -29.06 2.63 -1.54
CA ASN A 148 -27.97 1.65 -1.57
C ASN A 148 -26.81 2.11 -2.46
N CYS A 149 -25.78 2.59 -1.77
CA CYS A 149 -24.51 3.04 -2.32
C CYS A 149 -23.40 2.04 -2.08
N CYS A 150 -22.62 1.72 -3.10
CA CYS A 150 -21.48 0.83 -2.97
C CYS A 150 -20.41 1.23 -3.97
N ILE A 151 -19.67 2.28 -3.61
CA ILE A 151 -18.52 2.79 -4.35
C ILE A 151 -17.30 2.01 -3.83
N GLY A 152 -16.46 1.43 -4.70
CA GLY A 152 -15.24 0.71 -4.29
C GLY A 152 -15.45 -0.63 -3.56
N CYS A 153 -16.62 -1.27 -3.68
CA CYS A 153 -16.84 -2.59 -3.10
C CYS A 153 -16.00 -3.68 -3.80
N GLY A 154 -15.07 -4.26 -3.05
CA GLY A 154 -14.21 -5.37 -3.44
C GLY A 154 -12.96 -5.39 -2.55
N PRO A 155 -12.29 -6.54 -2.36
CA PRO A 155 -11.03 -6.56 -1.63
C PRO A 155 -10.01 -5.73 -2.41
N GLN A 156 -9.52 -4.63 -1.85
CA GLN A 156 -8.55 -3.72 -2.48
C GLN A 156 -7.17 -3.87 -1.79
N GLU A 157 -6.06 -3.47 -2.42
CA GLU A 157 -4.68 -3.75 -1.95
C GLU A 157 -3.91 -2.53 -1.46
N GLN A 158 -2.73 -2.75 -0.89
CA GLN A 158 -2.20 -2.14 0.35
C GLN A 158 -2.07 -0.60 0.43
N PHE A 159 -2.27 0.17 -0.65
CA PHE A 159 -2.18 1.64 -0.62
C PHE A 159 -3.35 2.30 -1.34
N TYR A 160 -3.99 3.23 -0.63
CA TYR A 160 -5.17 3.95 -1.07
C TYR A 160 -4.92 5.45 -1.01
N GLY A 161 -5.63 6.19 -1.86
CA GLY A 161 -5.57 7.64 -1.86
C GLY A 161 -6.50 8.19 -2.91
N CYS A 162 -7.61 8.78 -2.47
CA CYS A 162 -8.53 9.46 -3.37
C CYS A 162 -8.00 10.86 -3.67
N ALA A 163 -7.94 11.22 -4.96
CA ALA A 163 -7.74 12.59 -5.41
C ALA A 163 -8.96 13.02 -6.23
N ASP A 164 -9.33 14.29 -6.10
CA ASP A 164 -10.47 14.85 -6.82
C ASP A 164 -9.96 15.52 -8.10
N ILE A 165 -10.40 15.05 -9.26
CA ILE A 165 -9.95 15.54 -10.56
C ILE A 165 -11.14 15.97 -11.42
N ALA A 166 -10.91 16.90 -12.33
CA ALA A 166 -11.85 17.28 -13.36
C ALA A 166 -11.35 16.78 -14.72
N ILE A 167 -12.24 16.13 -15.47
CA ILE A 167 -11.98 15.69 -16.84
C ILE A 167 -12.97 16.42 -17.74
N SER A 168 -12.47 17.29 -18.61
CA SER A 168 -13.30 17.97 -19.60
C SER A 168 -13.43 17.14 -20.88
N SER A 169 -14.62 17.18 -21.49
CA SER A 169 -14.82 16.66 -22.84
C SER A 169 -14.04 17.52 -23.82
N SER A 170 -13.19 16.88 -24.62
CA SER A 170 -12.35 17.51 -25.62
C SER A 170 -13.19 18.24 -26.68
N GLY A 171 -13.43 19.53 -26.51
CA GLY A 171 -13.79 20.43 -27.60
C GLY A 171 -12.51 20.92 -28.28
N THR A 172 -12.13 20.27 -29.38
CA THR A 172 -11.05 20.64 -30.34
C THR A 172 -9.62 20.81 -29.79
N SER A 173 -8.69 20.16 -30.48
CA SER A 173 -7.25 20.09 -30.22
C SER A 173 -6.58 21.44 -29.96
N GLN A 174 -5.81 21.52 -28.87
CA GLN A 174 -4.57 22.29 -28.88
C GLN A 174 -3.50 21.46 -28.16
N SER A 175 -2.54 21.06 -29.00
CA SER A 175 -1.30 20.38 -28.69
C SER A 175 -0.36 21.33 -27.97
N SER A 176 0.21 20.90 -26.86
CA SER A 176 1.49 21.42 -26.37
C SER A 176 2.37 20.23 -26.00
N SER A 177 3.07 19.77 -27.04
CA SER A 177 4.20 18.86 -27.02
C SER A 177 5.29 19.34 -26.06
N THR A 178 5.77 18.46 -25.18
CA THR A 178 7.21 18.17 -24.99
C THR A 178 7.32 16.87 -24.18
N GLY A 179 7.70 15.79 -24.84
CA GLY A 179 7.99 14.51 -24.19
C GLY A 179 8.96 13.71 -25.06
N THR A 180 10.17 13.53 -24.57
CA THR A 180 11.09 12.49 -25.05
C THR A 180 11.20 11.41 -23.97
N GLY A 181 10.80 10.19 -24.34
CA GLY A 181 11.14 8.94 -23.65
C GLY A 181 10.18 8.46 -22.56
N VAL A 182 9.05 7.85 -22.95
CA VAL A 182 8.22 7.01 -22.05
C VAL A 182 8.20 5.58 -22.58
N HIS A 183 8.66 4.64 -21.77
CA HIS A 183 8.48 3.21 -22.00
C HIS A 183 6.99 2.88 -22.04
N GLN A 184 6.49 2.47 -23.20
CA GLN A 184 5.12 1.99 -23.39
C GLN A 184 4.96 0.65 -22.66
N GLY A 185 4.22 0.65 -21.55
CA GLY A 185 3.64 -0.57 -21.01
C GLY A 185 2.65 -1.15 -22.03
N ARG A 186 2.81 -2.43 -22.37
CA ARG A 186 1.92 -3.14 -23.31
C ARG A 186 0.48 -3.18 -22.79
N PRO A 187 -0.54 -3.09 -23.67
CA PRO A 187 -1.93 -3.25 -23.26
C PRO A 187 -2.20 -4.70 -22.86
N PHE A 188 -2.69 -4.90 -21.63
CA PHE A 188 -3.15 -6.21 -21.17
C PHE A 188 -4.51 -6.54 -21.81
N SER A 189 -4.50 -7.53 -22.70
CA SER A 189 -5.71 -8.19 -23.21
C SER A 189 -6.24 -9.15 -22.15
N PHE A 190 -7.37 -8.82 -21.52
CA PHE A 190 -8.09 -9.74 -20.64
C PHE A 190 -8.81 -10.80 -21.50
N LEU A 191 -8.29 -12.03 -21.50
CA LEU A 191 -9.05 -13.21 -21.88
C LEU A 191 -9.72 -13.77 -20.62
N PRO A 192 -11.02 -14.13 -20.65
CA PRO A 192 -11.68 -14.75 -19.51
C PRO A 192 -11.22 -16.20 -19.41
N ILE A 193 -10.42 -16.53 -18.41
CA ILE A 193 -10.06 -17.93 -18.13
C ILE A 193 -11.21 -18.56 -17.34
N LEU A 194 -11.83 -19.57 -17.96
CA LEU A 194 -12.81 -20.47 -17.38
C LEU A 194 -12.25 -21.07 -16.07
N GLY A 195 -13.04 -21.00 -15.00
CA GLY A 195 -12.68 -21.39 -13.64
C GLY A 195 -11.78 -22.62 -13.52
N HIS A 196 -10.51 -22.37 -13.21
CA HIS A 196 -9.54 -23.40 -12.85
C HIS A 196 -9.33 -23.39 -11.33
N LYS A 197 -9.40 -24.57 -10.71
CA LYS A 197 -9.14 -24.74 -9.28
C LYS A 197 -7.73 -24.26 -8.96
N ILE A 198 -7.64 -23.16 -8.22
CA ILE A 198 -6.42 -22.53 -7.75
C ILE A 198 -5.67 -23.53 -6.85
N GLY A 199 -4.54 -24.06 -7.33
CA GLY A 199 -3.57 -24.73 -6.47
C GLY A 199 -3.20 -23.80 -5.32
N THR A 200 -3.25 -24.31 -4.09
CA THR A 200 -3.40 -23.51 -2.86
C THR A 200 -2.38 -22.38 -2.73
N CYS A 201 -2.77 -21.15 -3.09
CA CYS A 201 -1.99 -19.97 -2.75
C CYS A 201 -1.91 -19.83 -1.24
N LYS A 202 -0.70 -19.91 -0.70
CA LYS A 202 -0.44 -19.84 0.73
C LYS A 202 0.64 -18.81 1.03
N ALA A 203 0.66 -18.33 2.26
CA ALA A 203 1.75 -17.53 2.77
C ALA A 203 3.01 -18.38 2.95
N THR A 204 4.16 -17.72 2.90
CA THR A 204 5.40 -18.33 3.37
C THR A 204 5.31 -18.61 4.88
N PRO A 205 6.03 -19.63 5.40
CA PRO A 205 6.05 -19.90 6.84
C PRO A 205 6.45 -18.66 7.66
N LEU A 206 7.38 -17.85 7.15
CA LEU A 206 7.83 -16.62 7.81
C LEU A 206 6.75 -15.55 7.86
N PHE A 207 5.99 -15.35 6.78
CA PHE A 207 4.91 -14.37 6.79
C PHE A 207 3.75 -14.83 7.68
N LYS A 208 3.43 -16.13 7.65
CA LYS A 208 2.40 -16.75 8.48
C LYS A 208 2.74 -16.75 9.96
N SER A 209 4.00 -16.94 10.35
CA SER A 209 4.40 -16.91 11.76
C SER A 209 4.24 -15.52 12.40
N ARG A 210 4.35 -14.46 11.60
CA ARG A 210 4.16 -13.07 12.04
C ARG A 210 2.72 -12.58 11.90
N ASN A 211 1.95 -13.16 10.98
CA ASN A 211 0.60 -12.72 10.63
C ASN A 211 -0.34 -13.94 10.48
N PRO A 212 -1.19 -14.23 11.46
CA PRO A 212 -2.10 -15.39 11.41
C PRO A 212 -3.03 -15.42 10.19
N TYR A 213 -3.34 -14.24 9.62
CA TYR A 213 -4.21 -14.07 8.45
C TYR A 213 -3.45 -13.99 7.12
N ALA A 214 -2.16 -14.29 7.10
CA ALA A 214 -1.31 -14.24 5.91
C ALA A 214 -1.84 -15.14 4.76
N ASP A 215 -2.36 -16.33 5.09
CA ASP A 215 -2.90 -17.24 4.07
C ASP A 215 -4.13 -16.63 3.37
N GLN A 216 -5.02 -15.98 4.14
CA GLN A 216 -6.20 -15.31 3.58
C GLN A 216 -5.79 -14.15 2.65
N PHE A 217 -4.78 -13.38 3.06
CA PHE A 217 -4.18 -12.36 2.21
C PHE A 217 -3.67 -12.95 0.89
N CYS A 218 -2.87 -14.02 0.93
CA CYS A 218 -2.31 -14.64 -0.28
C CYS A 218 -3.38 -15.22 -1.19
N VAL A 219 -4.38 -15.92 -0.64
CA VAL A 219 -5.52 -16.45 -1.42
C VAL A 219 -6.27 -15.31 -2.11
N SER A 220 -6.61 -14.25 -1.36
CA SER A 220 -7.34 -13.11 -1.91
C SER A 220 -6.60 -12.42 -3.05
N GLN A 221 -5.28 -12.34 -2.96
CA GLN A 221 -4.42 -11.77 -3.99
C GLN A 221 -4.36 -12.63 -5.25
N CYS A 222 -4.15 -13.93 -5.08
CA CYS A 222 -4.12 -14.87 -6.19
C CYS A 222 -5.42 -14.91 -6.97
N ASN A 223 -6.56 -14.88 -6.28
CA ASN A 223 -7.88 -14.84 -6.91
C ASN A 223 -8.07 -13.64 -7.84
N ARG A 224 -7.21 -12.62 -7.73
CA ARG A 224 -7.22 -11.40 -8.54
C ARG A 224 -6.13 -11.38 -9.60
N ASN A 225 -5.42 -12.49 -9.81
CA ASN A 225 -4.22 -12.59 -10.65
C ASN A 225 -3.12 -11.61 -10.23
N LYS A 226 -3.00 -11.37 -8.91
CA LYS A 226 -1.99 -10.46 -8.37
C LYS A 226 -1.14 -11.21 -7.39
N CYS A 227 0.12 -11.36 -7.72
CA CYS A 227 1.01 -12.23 -6.98
C CYS A 227 1.98 -11.42 -6.14
N PRO A 228 1.81 -11.39 -4.81
CA PRO A 228 2.81 -10.80 -3.92
C PRO A 228 4.17 -11.45 -4.12
N PRO A 229 5.27 -10.75 -3.81
CA PRO A 229 6.62 -11.32 -3.88
C PRO A 229 6.72 -12.67 -3.16
N SER A 230 7.64 -13.53 -3.63
CA SER A 230 7.88 -14.87 -3.07
C SER A 230 8.28 -14.87 -1.60
N THR A 231 8.72 -13.71 -1.08
CA THR A 231 8.96 -13.48 0.35
C THR A 231 7.69 -13.56 1.19
N TYR A 232 6.52 -13.20 0.63
CA TYR A 232 5.24 -13.20 1.34
C TYR A 232 4.34 -14.38 0.98
N CYS A 233 4.16 -14.67 -0.32
CA CYS A 233 3.28 -15.73 -0.80
C CYS A 233 4.03 -16.73 -1.67
N THR A 234 3.66 -18.00 -1.57
CA THR A 234 4.25 -19.09 -2.37
C THR A 234 4.12 -18.82 -3.87
N ASP A 235 5.05 -19.35 -4.67
CA ASP A 235 5.05 -19.18 -6.13
C ASP A 235 3.86 -19.82 -6.85
N ALA A 236 2.98 -20.54 -6.15
CA ALA A 236 1.73 -21.08 -6.70
C ALA A 236 0.91 -20.01 -7.46
N CYS A 237 1.00 -18.73 -7.04
CA CYS A 237 0.35 -17.62 -7.73
C CYS A 237 0.90 -17.37 -9.15
N ARG A 238 2.21 -17.57 -9.35
CA ARG A 238 2.96 -17.19 -10.57
C ARG A 238 3.05 -18.29 -11.62
N LYS A 239 2.55 -19.49 -11.34
CA LYS A 239 2.79 -20.69 -12.16
C LYS A 239 1.83 -20.87 -13.35
N HIS A 240 1.05 -19.84 -13.70
CA HIS A 240 0.00 -19.88 -14.73
C HIS A 240 -0.07 -18.54 -15.46
#